data_AF-A0A636KH98-F1
#
_entry.id   AF-A0A636KH98-F1
#
_cell.length_a   1.000
_cell.length_b   1.000
_cell.length_c   1.000
_cell.angle_alpha   90.00
_cell.angle_beta   90.00
_cell.angle_gamma   90.00
#
_symmetry.space_group_name_H-M   'P 1'
#
loop_
_entity.id
_entity.type
_entity.pdbx_description
1 polymer ?
#
loop_
_entity_poly.entity_id
_entity_poly.type
_entity_poly.pdbx_seq_one_letter_code
_entity_poly.pdbx_strand_id
1 'polypeptide(L)'
;MIIPIIMAGGSGTRLWPLSRSLYPKQFLSLTSQHSLLQETLNRLKGLDCLSPIIVSNNEHRFIVAEQLRQLGINNFQIILEPVGRNTAPAVALAALKALELYGDHLMLVLAADHAIQNVDAFHTAIVAAEKEALNNKLVTFGIVPTKPETGFGYIKKGERVNDSSFQVESF
;
A
#
# COMPACT_ATOMS: atom_id res chain seq x y z
N MET A 1 -2.23 -2.81 -16.85
CA MET A 1 -3.01 -2.18 -15.76
C MET A 1 -2.85 -2.93 -14.45
N ILE A 2 -2.47 -2.23 -13.39
CA ILE A 2 -2.28 -2.74 -12.02
C ILE A 2 -3.47 -2.35 -11.15
N ILE A 3 -3.91 -3.21 -10.23
CA ILE A 3 -4.92 -2.88 -9.22
C ILE A 3 -4.22 -2.40 -7.94
N PRO A 4 -4.37 -1.13 -7.54
CA PRO A 4 -3.82 -0.65 -6.28
C PRO A 4 -4.66 -1.14 -5.10
N ILE A 5 -4.00 -1.79 -4.13
CA ILE A 5 -4.60 -2.21 -2.87
C ILE A 5 -3.99 -1.39 -1.74
N ILE A 6 -4.78 -0.51 -1.14
CA ILE A 6 -4.31 0.41 -0.10
C ILE A 6 -4.75 -0.08 1.28
N MET A 7 -3.78 -0.41 2.12
CA MET A 7 -3.97 -0.91 3.48
C MET A 7 -4.07 0.25 4.47
N ALA A 8 -5.28 0.57 4.93
CA ALA A 8 -5.60 1.73 5.76
C ALA A 8 -6.20 1.36 7.13
N GLY A 9 -6.01 0.13 7.62
CA GLY A 9 -6.63 -0.38 8.86
C GLY A 9 -5.90 -0.07 10.18
N GLY A 10 -4.76 0.65 10.15
CA GLY A 10 -3.97 0.92 11.36
C GLY A 10 -4.71 1.80 12.37
N SER A 11 -4.67 1.45 13.67
CA SER A 11 -5.32 2.20 14.75
C SER A 11 -4.58 3.46 15.20
N GLY A 12 -3.32 3.65 14.77
CA GLY A 12 -2.57 4.88 14.96
C GLY A 12 -2.41 5.33 16.41
N THR A 13 -1.90 4.50 17.32
CA THR A 13 -1.72 4.89 18.74
C THR A 13 -0.38 5.58 19.03
N ARG A 14 0.63 5.41 18.15
CA ARG A 14 2.01 5.85 18.37
C ARG A 14 2.26 7.35 18.20
N LEU A 15 1.35 8.10 17.59
CA LEU A 15 1.46 9.54 17.39
C LEU A 15 0.49 10.33 18.27
N TRP A 16 0.07 9.78 19.41
CA TRP A 16 -0.71 10.53 20.37
C TRP A 16 0.05 11.81 20.81
N PRO A 17 -0.59 12.99 20.93
CA PRO A 17 -2.03 13.25 20.81
C PRO A 17 -2.53 13.57 19.40
N LEU A 18 -1.64 13.60 18.40
CA LEU A 18 -1.98 13.93 17.01
C LEU A 18 -2.90 12.87 16.39
N SER A 19 -2.65 11.60 16.68
CA SER A 19 -3.51 10.49 16.24
C SER A 19 -4.45 10.04 17.36
N ARG A 20 -5.68 9.68 16.98
CA ARG A 20 -6.73 9.16 17.86
C ARG A 20 -7.34 7.91 17.24
N SER A 21 -8.05 7.10 18.02
CA SER A 21 -8.73 5.89 17.53
C SER A 21 -9.60 6.14 16.30
N LEU A 22 -10.36 7.25 16.30
CA LEU A 22 -11.22 7.67 15.19
C LEU A 22 -10.51 8.51 14.12
N TYR A 23 -9.28 8.96 14.38
CA TYR A 23 -8.46 9.70 13.41
C TYR A 23 -7.00 9.21 13.42
N PRO A 24 -6.76 7.98 12.91
CA PRO A 24 -5.41 7.42 12.82
C PRO A 24 -4.42 8.22 11.97
N LYS A 25 -3.14 7.86 12.12
CA LYS A 25 -2.00 8.48 11.42
C LYS A 25 -2.18 8.60 9.91
N GLN A 26 -2.71 7.58 9.24
CA GLN A 26 -2.85 7.57 7.78
C GLN A 26 -3.76 8.70 7.26
N PHE A 27 -4.60 9.27 8.11
CA PHE A 27 -5.50 10.37 7.76
C PHE A 27 -4.93 11.75 8.11
N LEU A 28 -3.76 11.82 8.73
CA LEU A 28 -3.08 13.06 9.12
C LEU A 28 -2.21 13.61 7.98
N SER A 29 -2.23 14.93 7.80
CA SER A 29 -1.27 15.67 6.98
C SER A 29 0.01 15.94 7.79
N LEU A 30 1.00 15.05 7.70
CA LEU A 30 2.23 15.12 8.51
C LEU A 30 3.43 15.71 7.75
N THR A 31 3.50 15.44 6.44
CA THR A 31 4.67 15.75 5.59
C THR A 31 4.33 16.74 4.48
N SER A 32 3.05 16.93 4.19
CA SER A 32 2.57 17.86 3.18
C SER A 32 1.18 18.38 3.56
N GLN A 33 0.50 19.05 2.62
CA GLN A 33 -0.90 19.45 2.79
C GLN A 33 -1.88 18.28 2.70
N HIS A 34 -1.46 17.16 2.10
CA HIS A 34 -2.26 15.94 1.96
C HIS A 34 -2.05 14.98 3.13
N SER A 35 -3.07 14.17 3.44
CA SER A 35 -2.91 13.05 4.37
C SER A 35 -1.96 11.99 3.81
N LEU A 36 -1.42 11.10 4.65
CA LEU A 36 -0.58 10.00 4.16
C LEU A 36 -1.32 9.04 3.21
N LEU A 37 -2.62 8.80 3.43
CA LEU A 37 -3.47 8.07 2.49
C LEU A 37 -3.53 8.81 1.14
N GLN A 38 -3.77 10.12 1.18
CA GLN A 38 -3.84 10.95 -0.03
C GLN A 38 -2.48 11.04 -0.74
N GLU A 39 -1.38 11.15 -0.01
CA GLU A 39 -0.02 11.08 -0.57
C GLU A 39 0.20 9.72 -1.25
N THR A 40 -0.20 8.62 -0.62
CA THR A 40 -0.09 7.27 -1.19
C THR A 40 -0.87 7.14 -2.51
N LEU A 41 -2.08 7.69 -2.58
CA LEU A 41 -2.87 7.72 -3.81
C LEU A 41 -2.26 8.65 -4.88
N ASN A 42 -1.79 9.84 -4.48
CA ASN A 42 -1.15 10.77 -5.40
C ASN A 42 0.14 10.20 -6.00
N ARG A 43 0.90 9.39 -5.25
CA ARG A 43 2.10 8.69 -5.75
C ARG A 43 1.81 7.69 -6.86
N LEU A 44 0.55 7.26 -7.03
CA LEU A 44 0.17 6.37 -8.13
C LEU A 44 -0.11 7.11 -9.45
N LYS A 45 -0.28 8.44 -9.41
CA LYS A 45 -0.50 9.23 -10.63
C LYS A 45 0.70 9.07 -11.57
N GLY A 46 0.43 8.73 -12.84
CA GLY A 46 1.46 8.44 -13.84
C GLY A 46 1.69 6.94 -14.08
N LEU A 47 1.19 6.07 -13.20
CA LEU A 47 1.15 4.62 -13.44
C LEU A 47 -0.17 4.22 -14.13
N ASP A 48 -0.11 3.15 -14.92
CA ASP A 48 -1.29 2.53 -15.53
C ASP A 48 -2.04 1.67 -14.51
N CYS A 49 -2.92 2.32 -13.75
CA CYS A 49 -3.67 1.70 -12.66
C CYS A 49 -5.18 1.63 -12.93
N LEU A 50 -5.79 0.51 -12.51
CA LEU A 50 -7.23 0.41 -12.31
C LEU A 50 -7.66 1.20 -11.07
N SER A 51 -8.98 1.24 -10.84
CA SER A 51 -9.53 1.91 -9.66
C SER A 51 -9.04 1.24 -8.36
N PRO A 52 -8.66 2.03 -7.34
CA PRO A 52 -8.05 1.48 -6.14
C PRO A 52 -9.09 0.79 -5.25
N ILE A 53 -8.63 -0.26 -4.57
CA ILE A 53 -9.37 -0.95 -3.51
C ILE A 53 -8.73 -0.59 -2.17
N ILE A 54 -9.51 -0.01 -1.26
CA ILE A 54 -9.03 0.42 0.05
C ILE A 54 -9.52 -0.58 1.09
N VAL A 55 -8.61 -1.15 1.86
CA VAL A 55 -8.96 -2.01 3.00
C VAL A 55 -8.84 -1.19 4.28
N SER A 56 -9.94 -1.06 5.02
CA SER A 56 -10.01 -0.20 6.21
C SER A 56 -10.93 -0.78 7.27
N ASN A 57 -10.83 -0.28 8.50
CA ASN A 57 -11.77 -0.62 9.56
C ASN A 57 -13.14 0.05 9.29
N ASN A 58 -14.23 -0.61 9.68
CA ASN A 58 -15.59 -0.07 9.64
C ASN A 58 -15.73 1.33 10.28
N GLU A 59 -14.98 1.61 11.35
CA GLU A 59 -14.98 2.92 12.03
C GLU A 59 -14.49 4.06 11.14
N HIS A 60 -13.63 3.77 10.15
CA HIS A 60 -13.01 4.78 9.29
C HIS A 60 -13.64 4.85 7.89
N ARG A 61 -14.78 4.20 7.67
CA ARG A 61 -15.42 4.12 6.33
C ARG A 61 -15.67 5.50 5.71
N PHE A 62 -16.14 6.46 6.51
CA PHE A 62 -16.54 7.78 6.02
C PHE A 62 -15.34 8.65 5.67
N ILE A 63 -14.34 8.65 6.54
CA ILE A 63 -13.12 9.45 6.33
C ILE A 63 -12.32 8.95 5.14
N VAL A 64 -12.21 7.62 4.95
CA VAL A 64 -11.59 7.06 3.74
C VAL A 64 -12.29 7.59 2.49
N ALA A 65 -13.61 7.43 2.41
CA ALA A 65 -14.37 7.86 1.25
C ALA A 65 -14.28 9.39 1.03
N GLU A 66 -14.26 10.18 2.09
CA GLU A 66 -14.09 11.63 2.02
C GLU A 66 -12.71 12.02 1.45
N GLN A 67 -11.63 11.42 1.95
CA GLN A 67 -10.27 11.74 1.50
C GLN A 67 -10.05 11.38 0.03
N LEU A 68 -10.64 10.29 -0.46
CA LEU A 68 -10.60 9.95 -1.88
C LEU A 68 -11.39 10.96 -2.73
N ARG A 69 -12.58 11.37 -2.28
CA ARG A 69 -13.37 12.41 -2.96
C ARG A 69 -12.67 13.77 -2.99
N GLN A 70 -11.97 14.14 -1.93
CA GLN A 70 -11.16 15.37 -1.90
C GLN A 70 -10.04 15.37 -2.96
N LEU A 71 -9.56 14.19 -3.37
CA LEU A 71 -8.62 14.03 -4.49
C LEU A 71 -9.30 13.95 -5.86
N GLY A 72 -10.63 14.05 -5.93
CA GLY A 72 -11.41 13.86 -7.16
C GLY A 72 -11.54 12.39 -7.60
N ILE A 73 -11.16 11.44 -6.74
CA ILE A 73 -11.27 10.00 -7.02
C ILE A 73 -12.68 9.56 -6.63
N ASN A 74 -13.57 9.43 -7.61
CA ASN A 74 -14.96 9.02 -7.40
C ASN A 74 -15.20 7.54 -7.63
N ASN A 75 -14.33 6.87 -8.39
CA ASN A 75 -14.41 5.43 -8.63
C ASN A 75 -13.35 4.72 -7.78
N PHE A 76 -13.80 4.06 -6.71
CA PHE A 76 -12.96 3.28 -5.81
C PHE A 76 -13.83 2.26 -5.08
N GLN A 77 -13.18 1.26 -4.48
CA GLN A 77 -13.84 0.28 -3.63
C GLN A 77 -13.31 0.40 -2.20
N ILE A 78 -14.18 0.16 -1.22
CA ILE A 78 -13.78 0.06 0.18
C ILE A 78 -14.20 -1.31 0.72
N ILE A 79 -13.23 -2.05 1.21
CA ILE A 79 -13.42 -3.27 1.97
C ILE A 79 -13.35 -2.91 3.45
N LEU A 80 -14.43 -3.16 4.18
CA LEU A 80 -14.52 -2.85 5.60
C LEU A 80 -14.24 -4.10 6.43
N GLU A 81 -13.14 -4.09 7.16
CA GLU A 81 -12.82 -5.13 8.13
C GLU A 81 -13.68 -4.94 9.39
N PRO A 82 -14.43 -5.96 9.84
CA PRO A 82 -15.21 -5.88 11.07
C PRO A 82 -14.31 -5.86 12.31
N VAL A 83 -13.14 -6.50 12.22
CA VAL A 83 -12.12 -6.57 13.26
C VAL A 83 -10.76 -6.63 12.57
N GLY A 84 -9.77 -5.91 13.08
CA GLY A 84 -8.41 -5.98 12.57
C GLY A 84 -7.80 -7.37 12.75
N ARG A 85 -7.39 -8.01 11.65
CA ARG A 85 -6.76 -9.35 11.63
C ARG A 85 -5.36 -9.36 11.01
N ASN A 86 -4.67 -8.21 11.02
CA ASN A 86 -3.40 -7.97 10.35
C ASN A 86 -3.48 -8.07 8.81
N THR A 87 -2.33 -7.99 8.15
CA THR A 87 -2.20 -7.80 6.70
C THR A 87 -2.62 -9.00 5.87
N ALA A 88 -2.31 -10.23 6.30
CA ALA A 88 -2.54 -11.42 5.45
C ALA A 88 -4.04 -11.64 5.12
N PRO A 89 -4.98 -11.63 6.10
CA PRO A 89 -6.41 -11.78 5.79
C PRO A 89 -6.96 -10.62 4.95
N ALA A 90 -6.48 -9.41 5.20
CA ALA A 90 -6.88 -8.22 4.47
C ALA A 90 -6.42 -8.28 2.99
N VAL A 91 -5.19 -8.72 2.72
CA VAL A 91 -4.68 -8.92 1.35
C VAL A 91 -5.42 -10.05 0.65
N ALA A 92 -5.72 -11.16 1.34
CA ALA A 92 -6.49 -12.26 0.78
C ALA A 92 -7.91 -11.82 0.37
N LEU A 93 -8.59 -11.04 1.23
CA LEU A 93 -9.91 -10.50 0.94
C LEU A 93 -9.86 -9.51 -0.24
N ALA A 94 -8.83 -8.67 -0.30
CA ALA A 94 -8.61 -7.77 -1.42
C ALA A 94 -8.36 -8.54 -2.74
N ALA A 95 -7.63 -9.66 -2.69
CA ALA A 95 -7.38 -10.50 -3.86
C ALA A 95 -8.67 -11.13 -4.41
N LEU A 96 -9.52 -11.67 -3.52
CA LEU A 96 -10.83 -12.20 -3.92
C LEU A 96 -11.70 -11.11 -4.55
N LYS A 97 -11.71 -9.90 -3.97
CA LYS A 97 -12.50 -8.80 -4.50
C LYS A 97 -11.95 -8.26 -5.82
N ALA A 98 -10.63 -8.19 -5.96
CA ALA A 98 -9.96 -7.83 -7.19
C ALA A 98 -10.32 -8.80 -8.32
N LEU A 99 -10.28 -10.11 -8.03
CA LEU A 99 -10.65 -11.16 -8.98
C LEU A 99 -12.11 -11.04 -9.44
N GLU A 100 -13.03 -10.74 -8.51
CA GLU A 100 -14.46 -10.54 -8.82
C GLU A 100 -14.69 -9.33 -9.74
N LEU A 101 -14.02 -8.20 -9.48
CA LEU A 101 -14.27 -6.94 -10.16
C LEU A 101 -13.53 -6.79 -11.48
N TYR A 102 -12.31 -7.31 -11.53
CA TYR A 102 -11.36 -7.02 -12.59
C TYR A 102 -10.73 -8.28 -13.19
N GLY A 103 -10.98 -9.48 -12.65
CA GLY A 103 -10.31 -10.71 -13.07
C GLY A 103 -8.86 -10.80 -12.59
N ASP A 104 -8.07 -11.63 -13.25
CA ASP A 104 -6.69 -11.97 -12.84
C ASP A 104 -5.68 -10.90 -13.29
N HIS A 105 -5.71 -9.75 -12.62
CA HIS A 105 -4.78 -8.64 -12.83
C HIS A 105 -3.77 -8.52 -11.68
N LEU A 106 -2.61 -7.94 -11.98
CA LEU A 106 -1.57 -7.70 -10.99
C LEU A 106 -2.05 -6.76 -9.88
N MET A 107 -1.87 -7.17 -8.63
CA MET A 107 -2.15 -6.35 -7.44
C MET A 107 -0.87 -5.67 -6.93
N LEU A 108 -0.94 -4.36 -6.68
CA LEU A 108 0.09 -3.61 -5.97
C LEU A 108 -0.40 -3.26 -4.56
N VAL A 109 0.14 -3.94 -3.56
CA VAL A 109 -0.24 -3.76 -2.15
C VAL A 109 0.63 -2.68 -1.50
N LEU A 110 -0.02 -1.65 -0.95
CA LEU A 110 0.64 -0.48 -0.36
C LEU A 110 0.08 -0.18 1.03
N ALA A 111 0.95 0.14 1.98
CA ALA A 111 0.54 0.70 3.26
C ALA A 111 0.18 2.19 3.10
N ALA A 112 -0.93 2.61 3.70
CA ALA A 112 -1.41 4.00 3.61
C ALA A 112 -0.61 4.99 4.47
N ASP A 113 0.30 4.51 5.34
CA ASP A 113 1.00 5.32 6.35
C ASP A 113 2.52 5.43 6.13
N HIS A 114 3.00 5.02 4.96
CA HIS A 114 4.39 5.16 4.52
C HIS A 114 4.63 6.49 3.82
N ALA A 115 5.71 7.17 4.18
CA ALA A 115 6.21 8.36 3.49
C ALA A 115 7.28 7.96 2.47
N ILE A 116 7.04 8.26 1.19
CA ILE A 116 8.00 8.03 0.09
C ILE A 116 8.10 9.31 -0.71
N GLN A 117 9.26 9.98 -0.64
CA GLN A 117 9.45 11.30 -1.25
C GLN A 117 9.89 11.21 -2.72
N ASN A 118 10.69 10.21 -3.08
CA ASN A 118 11.17 10.03 -4.45
C ASN A 118 10.17 9.20 -5.26
N VAL A 119 9.24 9.87 -5.93
CA VAL A 119 8.17 9.25 -6.72
C VAL A 119 8.72 8.57 -7.98
N ASP A 120 9.73 9.15 -8.63
CA ASP A 120 10.32 8.56 -9.85
C ASP A 120 11.01 7.23 -9.54
N ALA A 121 11.76 7.15 -8.43
CA ALA A 121 12.36 5.90 -7.98
C ALA A 121 11.29 4.86 -7.59
N PHE A 122 10.18 5.30 -6.99
CA PHE A 122 9.04 4.45 -6.66
C PHE A 122 8.39 3.86 -7.92
N HIS A 123 8.13 4.68 -8.95
CA HIS A 123 7.61 4.20 -10.24
C HIS A 123 8.59 3.25 -10.93
N THR A 124 9.88 3.60 -10.95
CA THR A 124 10.92 2.75 -11.53
C THR A 124 10.95 1.38 -10.87
N ALA A 125 10.85 1.33 -9.54
CA ALA A 125 10.79 0.07 -8.80
C ALA A 125 9.53 -0.74 -9.13
N ILE A 126 8.36 -0.10 -9.25
CA ILE A 126 7.11 -0.78 -9.61
C ILE A 126 7.18 -1.37 -11.02
N VAL A 127 7.69 -0.62 -11.99
CA VAL A 127 7.84 -1.11 -13.38
C VAL A 127 8.81 -2.29 -13.45
N ALA A 128 9.88 -2.27 -12.66
CA ALA A 128 10.78 -3.43 -12.54
C ALA A 128 10.08 -4.64 -11.89
N ALA A 129 9.31 -4.40 -10.83
CA ALA A 129 8.55 -5.44 -10.13
C ALA A 129 7.46 -6.07 -11.00
N GLU A 130 6.76 -5.28 -11.81
CA GLU A 130 5.70 -5.74 -12.72
C GLU A 130 6.21 -6.84 -13.66
N LYS A 131 7.41 -6.66 -14.23
CA LYS A 131 8.03 -7.67 -15.12
C LYS A 131 8.23 -9.02 -14.43
N GLU A 132 8.65 -9.01 -13.17
CA GLU A 132 8.84 -10.25 -12.41
C GLU A 132 7.51 -10.84 -11.94
N ALA A 133 6.56 -9.99 -11.54
CA ALA A 133 5.26 -10.45 -11.06
C ALA A 133 4.41 -11.09 -12.17
N LEU A 134 4.47 -10.56 -13.39
CA LEU A 134 3.85 -11.17 -14.57
C LEU A 134 4.44 -12.56 -14.93
N ASN A 135 5.62 -12.89 -14.40
CA ASN A 135 6.22 -14.22 -14.50
C ASN A 135 5.83 -15.12 -13.31
N ASN A 136 4.63 -14.95 -12.76
CA ASN A 136 4.06 -15.73 -11.64
C ASN A 136 4.90 -15.69 -10.36
N LYS A 137 5.53 -14.54 -10.05
CA LYS A 137 6.31 -14.34 -8.82
C LYS A 137 5.61 -13.40 -7.84
N LEU A 138 5.79 -13.67 -6.55
CA LEU A 138 5.50 -12.69 -5.51
C LEU A 138 6.72 -11.77 -5.34
N VAL A 139 6.53 -10.47 -5.53
CA VAL A 139 7.60 -9.48 -5.47
C VAL A 139 7.47 -8.64 -4.20
N THR A 140 8.61 -8.32 -3.58
CA THR A 140 8.71 -7.42 -2.42
C THR A 140 9.73 -6.32 -2.70
N PHE A 141 9.63 -5.20 -1.98
CA PHE A 141 10.52 -4.06 -2.11
C PHE A 141 11.46 -3.98 -0.92
N GLY A 142 12.76 -4.12 -1.16
CA GLY A 142 13.79 -3.96 -0.15
C GLY A 142 14.26 -2.51 -0.03
N ILE A 143 14.53 -2.07 1.21
CA ILE A 143 15.17 -0.80 1.52
C ILE A 143 16.51 -1.10 2.18
N VAL A 144 17.57 -0.36 1.79
CA VAL A 144 18.89 -0.48 2.43
C VAL A 144 18.79 0.07 3.87
N PRO A 145 19.01 -0.77 4.90
CA PRO A 145 18.87 -0.33 6.28
C PRO A 145 20.02 0.62 6.66
N THR A 146 19.68 1.70 7.37
CA THR A 146 20.67 2.64 7.93
C THR A 146 20.97 2.39 9.42
N LYS A 147 20.17 1.56 10.07
CA LYS A 147 20.28 1.17 11.49
C LYS A 147 19.67 -0.23 11.72
N PRO A 148 20.05 -0.94 12.80
CA PRO A 148 19.45 -2.23 13.16
C PRO A 148 18.08 -2.04 13.83
N GLU A 149 17.04 -1.71 13.06
CA GLU A 149 15.68 -1.50 13.55
C GLU A 149 14.95 -2.82 13.76
N THR A 150 14.72 -3.20 15.02
CA THR A 150 14.09 -4.48 15.39
C THR A 150 12.59 -4.53 15.09
N GLY A 151 11.96 -3.38 14.82
CA GLY A 151 10.56 -3.31 14.40
C GLY A 151 10.31 -3.67 12.93
N PHE A 152 11.35 -3.89 12.13
CA PHE A 152 11.23 -4.24 10.72
C PHE A 152 11.50 -5.72 10.47
N GLY A 153 10.84 -6.26 9.43
CA GLY A 153 11.27 -7.50 8.80
C GLY A 153 12.51 -7.26 7.94
N TYR A 154 13.42 -8.23 7.89
CA TYR A 154 14.62 -8.17 7.07
C TYR A 154 14.48 -9.10 5.88
N ILE A 155 15.09 -8.74 4.75
CA ILE A 155 15.08 -9.57 3.55
C ILE A 155 16.52 -9.96 3.26
N LYS A 156 16.81 -11.26 3.30
CA LYS A 156 18.11 -11.77 2.88
C LYS A 156 18.15 -11.82 1.36
N LYS A 157 18.96 -10.94 0.77
CA LYS A 157 19.15 -10.84 -0.69
C LYS A 157 19.90 -12.08 -1.20
N GLY A 158 19.26 -12.84 -2.06
CA GLY A 158 19.84 -14.00 -2.75
C GLY A 158 20.45 -13.64 -4.11
N GLU A 159 20.39 -14.59 -5.03
CA GLU A 159 20.99 -14.47 -6.36
C GLU A 159 20.35 -13.36 -7.21
N ARG A 160 21.16 -12.76 -8.08
CA ARG A 160 20.69 -11.75 -9.03
C ARG A 160 19.86 -12.40 -10.12
N VAL A 161 18.63 -11.92 -10.32
CA VAL A 161 17.76 -12.36 -11.42
C VAL A 161 18.01 -11.51 -12.66
N ASN A 162 18.07 -10.19 -12.49
CA ASN A 162 18.34 -9.23 -13.55
C ASN A 162 18.99 -7.95 -12.98
N ASP A 163 19.07 -6.87 -13.76
CA ASP A 163 19.70 -5.63 -13.30
C ASP A 163 19.02 -4.96 -12.10
N SER A 164 17.72 -5.17 -11.94
CA SER A 164 16.84 -4.52 -10.98
C SER A 164 16.24 -5.46 -9.93
N SER A 165 16.43 -6.79 -10.06
CA SER A 165 15.73 -7.79 -9.25
C SER A 165 16.67 -8.89 -8.73
N PHE A 166 16.40 -9.34 -7.52
CA PHE A 166 17.12 -10.42 -6.83
C PHE A 166 16.11 -11.43 -6.28
N GLN A 167 16.54 -12.69 -6.13
CA GLN A 167 15.79 -13.67 -5.37
C GLN A 167 15.81 -13.29 -3.88
N VAL A 168 14.73 -13.64 -3.18
CA VAL A 168 14.69 -13.59 -1.72
C VAL A 168 15.17 -14.94 -1.20
N GLU A 169 16.28 -14.96 -0.46
CA GLU A 169 16.80 -16.18 0.15
C GLU A 169 16.02 -16.53 1.42
N SER A 170 15.69 -15.52 2.24
CA SER A 170 14.83 -15.67 3.43
C SER A 170 14.23 -14.32 3.88
N PHE A 171 13.14 -14.40 4.63
CA PHE A 171 12.54 -13.30 5.41
C PHE A 171 12.85 -13.46 6.90
#